data_AF-A0A4P6FXK4-F1
#
_entry.id   AF-A0A4P6FXK4-F1
#
_cell.length_a   1.000
_cell.length_b   1.000
_cell.length_c   1.000
_cell.angle_alpha   90.00
_cell.angle_beta   90.00
_cell.angle_gamma   90.00
#
_symmetry.space_group_name_H-M   'P 1'
#
loop_
_entity.id
_entity.type
_entity.pdbx_description
1 polymer ?
#
loop_
_entity_poly.entity_id
_entity_poly.type
_entity_poly.pdbx_seq_one_letter_code
_entity_poly.pdbx_strand_id
1 'polypeptide(L)'
;MGSEIIVIPAIFIGLPWLILHYLTRWKTAATLTTDDEKLIEDLYDLARRLEDRVITVERIVGADNPNWRALAADPLQSGLEDRNQESLRRIK
;
A
#
# COMPACT_ATOMS: atom_id res chain seq x y z
N MET A 1 -43.29 -13.71 -39.46
CA MET A 1 -42.75 -15.06 -39.28
C MET A 1 -41.42 -15.11 -39.99
N GLY A 2 -40.30 -15.06 -39.26
CA GLY A 2 -38.97 -14.91 -39.86
C GLY A 2 -37.94 -14.28 -38.93
N SER A 3 -38.39 -13.54 -37.90
CA SER A 3 -37.52 -13.06 -36.83
C SER A 3 -37.02 -14.22 -35.95
N GLU A 4 -37.80 -15.29 -35.81
CA GLU A 4 -37.43 -16.45 -34.99
C GLU A 4 -36.19 -17.18 -35.53
N ILE A 5 -36.00 -17.18 -36.85
CA ILE A 5 -34.90 -17.87 -37.53
C ILE A 5 -33.56 -17.15 -37.29
N ILE A 6 -33.58 -15.84 -37.02
CA ILE A 6 -32.37 -15.03 -36.80
C ILE A 6 -31.99 -15.02 -35.32
N VAL A 7 -32.98 -14.97 -34.41
CA VAL A 7 -32.74 -14.83 -32.97
C VAL A 7 -32.07 -16.07 -32.36
N ILE A 8 -32.47 -17.27 -32.79
CA ILE A 8 -31.94 -18.54 -32.26
C ILE A 8 -30.42 -18.66 -32.50
N PRO A 9 -29.90 -18.58 -33.74
CA PRO A 9 -28.45 -18.63 -33.96
C PRO A 9 -27.72 -17.43 -33.36
N ALA A 10 -28.33 -16.23 -33.34
CA ALA A 10 -27.72 -15.06 -32.72
C ALA A 10 -27.45 -15.24 -31.22
N ILE A 11 -28.35 -15.89 -30.49
CA ILE A 11 -28.14 -16.20 -29.06
C ILE A 11 -27.13 -17.33 -28.89
N PHE A 12 -27.20 -18.38 -29.72
CA PHE A 12 -26.24 -19.49 -29.67
C PHE A 12 -24.82 -19.13 -30.09
N ILE A 13 -24.64 -18.05 -30.84
CA ILE A 13 -23.32 -17.52 -31.20
C ILE A 13 -22.91 -16.43 -30.21
N GLY A 14 -23.85 -15.56 -29.83
CA GLY A 14 -23.64 -14.45 -28.90
C GLY A 14 -23.31 -14.91 -27.48
N LEU A 15 -23.96 -15.94 -26.96
CA LEU A 15 -23.67 -16.46 -25.60
C LEU A 15 -22.27 -17.09 -25.51
N PRO A 16 -21.87 -18.03 -26.39
CA PRO A 16 -20.49 -18.53 -26.40
C PRO A 16 -19.47 -17.45 -26.71
N TRP A 17 -19.78 -16.48 -27.57
CA TRP A 17 -18.90 -15.34 -27.83
C TRP A 17 -18.67 -14.50 -26.57
N LEU A 18 -19.75 -14.20 -25.83
CA LEU A 18 -19.68 -13.46 -24.58
C LEU A 18 -18.82 -14.23 -23.56
N ILE A 19 -19.09 -15.53 -23.39
CA ILE A 19 -18.30 -16.41 -22.50
C ILE A 19 -16.83 -16.43 -22.93
N LEU A 20 -16.55 -16.64 -24.22
CA LEU A 20 -15.18 -16.66 -24.76
C LEU A 20 -14.48 -15.32 -24.59
N HIS A 21 -15.17 -14.20 -24.84
CA HIS A 21 -14.63 -12.85 -24.64
C HIS A 21 -14.22 -12.62 -23.19
N TYR A 22 -15.06 -13.01 -22.24
CA TYR A 22 -14.73 -12.91 -20.82
C TYR A 22 -13.61 -13.88 -20.43
N LEU A 23 -13.57 -15.11 -20.95
CA LEU A 23 -12.48 -16.06 -20.70
C LEU A 23 -11.14 -15.58 -21.29
N THR A 24 -11.12 -15.00 -22.49
CA THR A 24 -9.90 -14.41 -23.08
C THR A 24 -9.43 -13.23 -22.24
N ARG A 25 -10.35 -12.35 -21.81
CA ARG A 25 -10.04 -11.28 -20.85
C ARG A 25 -9.52 -11.83 -19.52
N TRP A 26 -10.01 -12.97 -19.05
CA TRP A 26 -9.54 -13.60 -17.81
C TRP A 26 -8.17 -14.25 -17.95
N LYS A 27 -7.84 -14.89 -19.08
CA LYS A 27 -6.46 -15.37 -19.33
C LYS A 27 -5.46 -14.22 -19.48
N THR A 28 -5.85 -13.09 -20.07
CA THR A 28 -5.01 -11.88 -20.09
C THR A 28 -4.87 -11.27 -18.68
N ALA A 29 -5.92 -11.34 -17.85
CA ALA A 29 -5.82 -10.95 -16.43
C ALA A 29 -5.00 -11.95 -15.60
N ALA A 30 -4.86 -13.21 -16.00
CA ALA A 30 -4.01 -14.18 -15.32
C ALA A 30 -2.52 -13.90 -15.53
N THR A 31 -2.09 -13.24 -16.62
CA THR A 31 -0.73 -12.70 -16.73
C THR A 31 -0.42 -11.66 -15.63
N LEU A 32 -1.45 -11.02 -15.06
CA LEU A 32 -1.30 -10.11 -13.93
C LEU A 32 -0.75 -10.82 -12.69
N THR A 33 -0.97 -12.13 -12.48
CA THR A 33 -0.46 -12.83 -11.29
C THR A 33 1.08 -12.89 -11.26
N THR A 34 1.73 -12.98 -12.42
CA THR A 34 3.20 -12.96 -12.53
C THR A 34 3.72 -11.54 -12.38
N ASP A 35 2.97 -10.55 -12.87
CA ASP A 35 3.27 -9.13 -12.61
C ASP A 35 3.07 -8.79 -11.13
N ASP A 36 2.10 -9.40 -10.44
CA ASP A 36 1.85 -9.22 -9.00
C ASP A 36 2.98 -9.83 -8.16
N GLU A 37 3.46 -11.03 -8.51
CA GLU A 37 4.65 -11.62 -7.88
C GLU A 37 5.87 -10.69 -8.02
N LYS A 38 6.08 -10.14 -9.22
CA LYS A 38 7.15 -9.18 -9.48
C LYS A 38 6.96 -7.86 -8.73
N LEU A 39 5.73 -7.37 -8.63
CA LEU A 39 5.40 -6.17 -7.86
C LEU A 39 5.71 -6.36 -6.37
N ILE A 40 5.41 -7.54 -5.83
CA ILE A 40 5.73 -7.88 -4.44
C ILE A 40 7.25 -7.94 -4.24
N GLU A 41 8.01 -8.52 -5.19
CA GLU A 41 9.46 -8.53 -5.15
C GLU A 41 10.05 -7.12 -5.20
N ASP A 42 9.56 -6.26 -6.11
CA ASP A 42 9.97 -4.85 -6.20
C ASP A 42 9.64 -4.08 -4.91
N LEU A 43 8.45 -4.29 -4.33
CA LEU A 43 8.05 -3.66 -3.06
C LEU A 43 8.93 -4.12 -1.89
N TYR A 44 9.31 -5.39 -1.87
CA TYR A 44 10.22 -5.93 -0.86
C TYR A 44 11.61 -5.28 -0.96
N ASP A 45 12.13 -5.14 -2.18
CA ASP A 45 13.41 -4.46 -2.44
C ASP A 45 13.38 -2.99 -2.05
N LEU A 46 12.26 -2.30 -2.33
CA LEU A 46 12.06 -0.91 -1.91
C LEU A 46 11.98 -0.77 -0.39
N ALA A 47 11.25 -1.66 0.29
CA ALA A 47 11.15 -1.67 1.75
C ALA A 47 12.52 -1.86 2.40
N ARG A 48 13.32 -2.80 1.91
CA ARG A 48 14.66 -3.09 2.43
C ARG A 48 15.62 -1.90 2.27
N ARG A 49 15.60 -1.24 1.12
CA ARG A 49 16.39 -0.01 0.90
C ARG A 49 15.92 1.15 1.77
N LEU A 50 14.61 1.26 2.02
CA LEU A 50 14.07 2.28 2.92
C LEU A 50 14.56 2.04 4.35
N GLU A 51 14.55 0.79 4.80
CA GLU A 51 15.08 0.38 6.10
C GLU A 51 16.57 0.72 6.26
N ASP A 52 17.41 0.43 5.26
CA ASP A 52 18.83 0.80 5.27
C ASP A 52 19.04 2.32 5.42
N ARG A 53 18.16 3.12 4.81
CA ARG A 53 18.20 4.59 4.91
C ARG A 53 17.67 5.08 6.25
N VAL A 54 16.68 4.40 6.84
CA VAL A 54 16.16 4.72 8.19
C VAL A 54 17.31 4.66 9.20
N ILE A 55 18.21 3.68 9.12
CA ILE A 55 19.39 3.59 10.01
C ILE A 55 20.27 4.86 9.93
N THR A 56 20.41 5.43 8.73
CA THR A 56 21.16 6.68 8.55
C THR A 56 20.40 7.86 9.12
N VAL A 57 19.07 7.91 8.92
CA VAL A 57 18.21 8.92 9.56
C VAL A 57 18.28 8.83 11.08
N GLU A 58 18.25 7.62 11.67
CA GLU A 58 18.41 7.43 13.11
C GLU A 58 19.73 7.99 13.64
N ARG A 59 20.81 7.82 12.88
CA ARG A 59 22.13 8.36 13.24
C ARG A 59 22.13 9.88 13.20
N ILE A 60 21.56 10.49 12.16
CA ILE A 60 21.51 11.95 12.01
C ILE A 60 20.60 12.55 13.09
N VAL A 61 19.39 12.04 13.24
CA VAL A 61 18.42 12.51 14.24
C VAL A 61 18.96 12.31 15.66
N GLY A 62 19.69 11.22 15.91
CA GLY A 62 20.39 10.98 17.17
C GLY A 62 21.52 11.95 17.46
N ALA A 63 22.22 12.44 16.43
CA ALA A 63 23.24 13.46 16.57
C ALA A 63 22.63 14.86 16.81
N ASP A 64 21.50 15.16 16.17
CA ASP A 64 20.82 16.46 16.29
C ASP A 64 20.00 16.59 17.58
N ASN A 65 19.35 15.50 18.04
CA ASN A 65 18.48 15.50 19.22
C ASN A 65 18.62 14.20 20.02
N PRO A 66 19.40 14.16 21.11
CA PRO A 66 19.67 12.92 21.86
C PRO A 66 18.41 12.19 22.39
N ASN A 67 17.30 12.91 22.58
CA ASN A 67 16.06 12.38 23.16
C ASN A 67 14.98 12.01 22.12
N TRP A 68 15.33 11.96 20.83
CA TRP A 68 14.36 11.77 19.74
C TRP A 68 13.58 10.44 19.80
N ARG A 69 14.20 9.38 20.34
CA ARG A 69 13.56 8.05 20.46
C ARG A 69 12.37 8.07 21.41
N ALA A 70 12.43 8.86 22.48
CA ALA A 70 11.32 9.03 23.40
C ALA A 70 10.16 9.79 22.74
N LEU A 71 10.46 10.83 21.95
CA LEU A 71 9.47 11.58 21.16
C LEU A 71 8.79 10.72 20.09
N ALA A 72 9.52 9.81 19.44
CA ALA A 72 8.96 8.92 18.44
C ALA A 72 8.10 7.80 19.03
N ALA A 73 8.44 7.31 20.23
CA ALA A 73 7.72 6.22 20.91
C ALA A 73 6.48 6.72 21.69
N ASP A 74 6.55 7.91 22.30
CA ASP A 74 5.42 8.53 22.98
C ASP A 74 5.45 10.07 22.84
N PRO A 75 4.88 10.60 21.74
CA PRO A 75 4.77 12.04 21.51
C PRO A 75 3.95 12.75 22.59
N LEU A 76 3.04 12.03 23.25
CA LEU A 76 2.13 12.62 24.23
C LEU A 76 2.82 12.80 25.58
N GLN A 77 3.64 11.85 26.01
CA GLN A 77 4.36 11.93 27.28
C GLN A 77 5.43 13.03 27.28
N SER A 78 6.19 13.16 26.19
CA SER A 78 7.24 14.20 26.07
C SER A 78 6.68 15.64 26.16
N GLY A 79 5.52 15.91 25.55
CA GLY A 79 4.85 17.21 25.66
C GLY A 79 4.28 17.52 27.05
N LEU A 80 4.03 16.48 27.86
CA LEU A 80 3.55 16.64 29.24
C LEU A 80 4.69 16.98 30.21
N GLU A 81 5.89 16.40 30.01
CA GLU A 81 7.07 16.68 30.85
C GLU A 81 7.55 18.13 30.72
N ASP A 82 7.56 18.68 29.50
CA ASP A 82 7.94 20.08 29.24
C ASP A 82 6.97 21.06 29.90
N ARG A 83 5.65 20.84 29.74
CA ARG A 83 4.62 21.67 30.37
C ARG A 83 4.67 21.60 31.89
N ASN A 84 4.94 20.41 32.44
CA ASN A 84 5.10 20.20 33.88
C ASN A 84 6.31 21.01 34.40
N GLN A 85 7.47 20.89 33.78
CA GLN A 85 8.66 21.67 34.13
C GLN A 85 8.41 23.19 34.08
N GLU A 86 7.71 23.69 33.06
CA GLU A 86 7.43 25.12 32.96
C GLU A 86 6.52 25.61 34.08
N SER A 87 5.47 24.85 34.41
CA SER A 87 4.59 25.18 35.54
C SER A 87 5.33 25.22 36.88
N LEU A 88 6.25 24.28 37.12
CA LEU A 88 7.06 24.24 38.33
C LEU A 88 8.02 25.44 38.43
N ARG A 89 8.53 25.93 37.30
CA ARG A 89 9.37 27.14 37.25
C ARG A 89 8.58 28.42 37.54
N ARG A 90 7.29 28.48 37.23
CA ARG A 90 6.44 29.67 37.47
C ARG A 90 5.97 29.81 38.93
N ILE A 91 6.04 28.73 39.71
CA ILE A 91 5.55 28.70 41.10
C ILE A 91 6.67 29.03 42.11
N LYS A 92 7.94 29.01 41.69
CA LYS A 92 9.11 29.32 42.50
C LYS A 92 9.60 30.75 42.27
#